data_AF-A0A4D4MNQ7-F1
#
_entry.id   AF-A0A4D4MNQ7-F1
#
_cell.length_a   1.000
_cell.length_b   1.000
_cell.length_c   1.000
_cell.angle_alpha   90.00
_cell.angle_beta   90.00
_cell.angle_gamma   90.00
#
_symmetry.space_group_name_H-M   'P 1'
#
loop_
_entity.id
_entity.type
_entity.pdbx_description
1 polymer ?
#
loop_
_entity_poly.entity_id
_entity_poly.type
_entity_poly.pdbx_seq_one_letter_code
_entity_poly.pdbx_strand_id
1 'polypeptide(L)'
;MARAWDDLVATARRTVSDGLVVGTSGNVSVRVGDTVLVTPTGVPYERLTPADVVGVGLDGRQVLGSLVPTSELPMHLAVYRTTDARAVVHTHAVHATAVSTLVPELPLIHYMAGALGGPVRVAPYATYGTPQLAENMRRALEDRTACLLQNHGTIAYGATLPQAYDRTAQLEWMCRVWLTASSIPGLTPTLLTEEQVAEAGSACGGTGSRGGSAGAGIAPRGRRGPGRAAPRTPPAHAGSVAGYPARHGKQHLRTRQGASPRAVLRLAGGGLRKETESVRTVKATAAAVTVAIAAGAAGVAAGRFASDAALKAPPGRPLPTEPRLTVHSTAAGQITLTRALASQRPGTYGISGDGSHAVVGPVLAAAPHSADTVVRRLERVTHGTLEPGDKVWLTPNVHIGNPSSALGLEHADVDIPGELGPCPPGSYPASATPG
;
A
#
# COMPACT_ATOMS: atom_id res chain seq x y z
N MET A 1 16.92 6.83 17.46
CA MET A 1 17.64 6.35 16.26
C MET A 1 17.29 4.87 16.02
N ALA A 2 18.15 3.88 16.32
CA ALA A 2 17.97 2.47 15.95
C ALA A 2 16.52 1.92 16.00
N ARG A 3 15.88 1.87 17.19
CA ARG A 3 14.48 1.42 17.33
C ARG A 3 13.50 2.09 16.37
N ALA A 4 13.61 3.41 16.16
CA ALA A 4 12.73 4.15 15.26
C ALA A 4 12.98 3.83 13.78
N TRP A 5 14.20 3.41 13.42
CA TRP A 5 14.50 2.84 12.10
C TRP A 5 13.88 1.45 11.96
N ASP A 6 14.02 0.59 12.97
CA ASP A 6 13.41 -0.76 12.97
C ASP A 6 11.88 -0.68 12.84
N ASP A 7 11.24 0.23 13.58
CA ASP A 7 9.79 0.50 13.53
C ASP A 7 9.37 1.04 12.14
N LEU A 8 10.19 1.91 11.52
CA LEU A 8 9.96 2.44 10.16
C LEU A 8 10.06 1.33 9.10
N VAL A 9 11.10 0.50 9.18
CA VAL A 9 11.30 -0.64 8.26
C VAL A 9 10.18 -1.66 8.40
N ALA A 10 9.73 -1.95 9.63
CA ALA A 10 8.56 -2.80 9.86
C ALA A 10 7.28 -2.21 9.25
N THR A 11 7.09 -0.89 9.36
CA THR A 11 5.94 -0.18 8.77
C THR A 11 5.99 -0.22 7.23
N ALA A 12 7.16 0.01 6.62
CA ALA A 12 7.34 -0.07 5.17
C ALA A 12 7.12 -1.50 4.63
N ARG A 13 7.62 -2.53 5.30
CA ARG A 13 7.33 -3.93 4.93
C ARG A 13 5.84 -4.27 5.05
N ARG A 14 5.13 -3.68 6.02
CA ARG A 14 3.69 -3.86 6.18
C ARG A 14 2.89 -3.20 5.05
N THR A 15 3.30 -2.04 4.51
CA THR A 15 2.58 -1.42 3.38
C THR A 15 2.62 -2.29 2.12
N VAL A 16 3.73 -3.01 1.86
CA VAL A 16 3.79 -4.01 0.77
C VAL A 16 2.95 -5.24 1.11
N SER A 17 3.08 -5.78 2.33
CA SER A 17 2.36 -7.00 2.76
C SER A 17 0.84 -6.85 2.70
N ASP A 18 0.32 -5.67 3.09
CA ASP A 18 -1.11 -5.36 3.09
C ASP A 18 -1.58 -4.77 1.74
N GLY A 19 -0.74 -4.79 0.70
CA GLY A 19 -1.09 -4.41 -0.68
C GLY A 19 -1.28 -2.91 -0.94
N LEU A 20 -0.78 -2.04 -0.05
CA LEU A 20 -0.86 -0.59 -0.17
C LEU A 20 0.20 0.00 -1.11
N VAL A 21 1.24 -0.77 -1.45
CA VAL A 21 2.36 -0.35 -2.30
C VAL A 21 2.58 -1.37 -3.42
N VAL A 22 2.94 -0.87 -4.61
CA VAL A 22 3.37 -1.71 -5.75
C VAL A 22 4.87 -1.51 -5.97
N GLY A 23 5.66 -2.57 -5.81
CA GLY A 23 7.12 -2.51 -5.96
C GLY A 23 7.78 -1.57 -4.94
N THR A 24 8.59 -0.63 -5.42
CA THR A 24 9.29 0.40 -4.62
C THR A 24 8.55 1.73 -4.51
N SER A 25 7.27 1.79 -4.91
CA SER A 25 6.45 3.01 -4.83
C SER A 25 6.09 3.38 -3.38
N GLY A 26 5.66 4.63 -3.16
CA GLY A 26 5.43 5.13 -1.80
C GLY A 26 6.71 5.36 -1.01
N ASN A 27 6.57 5.79 0.24
CA ASN A 27 7.67 6.01 1.18
C ASN A 27 7.15 6.24 2.62
N VAL A 28 8.00 5.95 3.61
CA VAL A 28 7.69 6.09 5.03
C VAL A 28 8.77 6.93 5.71
N SER A 29 8.37 7.81 6.63
CA SER A 29 9.31 8.55 7.48
C SER A 29 8.84 8.67 8.94
N VAL A 30 9.80 8.91 9.84
CA VAL A 30 9.56 9.18 11.26
C VAL A 30 10.54 10.24 11.78
N ARG A 31 10.03 11.22 12.54
CA ARG A 31 10.82 12.32 13.14
C ARG A 31 11.28 11.98 14.55
N VAL A 32 12.59 12.04 14.78
CA VAL A 32 13.27 11.80 16.06
C VAL A 32 14.11 13.03 16.40
N GLY A 33 13.56 13.91 17.26
CA GLY A 33 14.15 15.23 17.48
C GLY A 33 14.07 16.07 16.21
N ASP A 34 15.21 16.57 15.75
CA ASP A 34 15.31 17.36 14.50
C ASP A 34 15.77 16.54 13.28
N THR A 35 15.96 15.23 13.46
CA THR A 35 16.24 14.28 12.38
C THR A 35 14.96 13.58 11.93
N VAL A 36 14.69 13.59 10.63
CA VAL A 36 13.67 12.76 9.97
C VAL A 36 14.38 11.54 9.39
N LEU A 37 14.07 10.36 9.91
CA LEU A 37 14.45 9.09 9.29
C LEU A 37 13.46 8.79 8.16
N VAL A 38 13.93 8.37 6.99
CA VAL A 38 13.09 8.18 5.80
C VAL A 38 13.57 6.98 4.96
N THR A 39 12.65 6.30 4.27
CA THR A 39 13.02 5.25 3.31
C THR A 39 13.88 5.80 2.16
N PRO A 40 14.98 5.12 1.77
CA PRO A 40 15.79 5.49 0.61
C PRO A 40 15.03 5.28 -0.71
N THR A 41 15.49 5.92 -1.77
CA THR A 41 14.99 5.67 -3.14
C THR A 41 15.49 4.33 -3.69
N GLY A 42 14.67 3.65 -4.49
CA GLY A 42 15.07 2.48 -5.29
C GLY A 42 15.36 1.18 -4.53
N VAL A 43 15.21 1.13 -3.20
CA VAL A 43 15.46 -0.10 -2.40
C VAL A 43 14.14 -0.82 -2.08
N PRO A 44 13.96 -2.09 -2.47
CA PRO A 44 12.81 -2.90 -2.05
C PRO A 44 12.73 -3.02 -0.52
N TYR A 45 11.55 -2.82 0.06
CA TYR A 45 11.39 -2.73 1.52
C TYR A 45 11.70 -4.05 2.25
N GLU A 46 11.56 -5.19 1.56
CA GLU A 46 11.96 -6.51 2.05
C GLU A 46 13.46 -6.55 2.32
N ARG A 47 14.26 -5.82 1.53
CA ARG A 47 15.72 -5.78 1.59
C ARG A 47 16.29 -4.76 2.57
N LEU A 48 15.48 -3.85 3.11
CA LEU A 48 15.97 -2.82 4.06
C LEU A 48 16.57 -3.45 5.32
N THR A 49 17.80 -3.06 5.63
CA THR A 49 18.55 -3.48 6.81
C THR A 49 18.77 -2.32 7.77
N PRO A 50 19.26 -2.55 9.01
CA PRO A 50 19.69 -1.48 9.91
C PRO A 50 20.82 -0.59 9.37
N ALA A 51 21.58 -1.06 8.37
CA ALA A 51 22.65 -0.29 7.74
C ALA A 51 22.15 0.71 6.68
N ASP A 52 20.94 0.49 6.14
CA ASP A 52 20.34 1.32 5.08
C ASP A 52 19.64 2.58 5.61
N VAL A 53 19.91 2.94 6.87
CA VAL A 53 19.30 4.09 7.55
C VAL A 53 19.63 5.41 6.83
N VAL A 54 18.61 6.10 6.35
CA VAL A 54 18.73 7.47 5.83
C VAL A 54 18.05 8.43 6.79
N GLY A 55 18.77 9.50 7.14
CA GLY A 55 18.26 10.55 8.02
C GLY A 55 18.62 11.94 7.50
N VAL A 56 17.65 12.86 7.54
CA VAL A 56 17.78 14.24 7.06
C VAL A 56 17.34 15.25 8.12
N GLY A 57 17.83 16.48 8.06
CA GLY A 57 17.29 17.61 8.80
C GLY A 57 15.97 18.13 8.22
N LEU A 58 15.27 19.01 8.95
CA LEU A 58 14.06 19.69 8.46
C LEU A 58 14.31 20.65 7.28
N ASP A 59 15.58 21.02 7.08
CA ASP A 59 16.09 21.76 5.92
C ASP A 59 16.35 20.86 4.69
N GLY A 60 16.19 19.54 4.84
CA GLY A 60 16.43 18.55 3.80
C GLY A 60 17.88 18.11 3.64
N ARG A 61 18.83 18.62 4.45
CA ARG A 61 20.22 18.17 4.39
C ARG A 61 20.34 16.77 4.97
N GLN A 62 21.00 15.86 4.26
CA GLN A 62 21.27 14.51 4.77
C GLN A 62 22.31 14.55 5.90
N VAL A 63 21.98 13.92 7.02
CA VAL A 63 22.79 13.87 8.24
C VAL A 63 23.13 12.44 8.68
N LEU A 64 22.44 11.43 8.13
CA LEU A 64 22.71 10.00 8.36
C LEU A 64 22.55 9.19 7.06
N GLY A 65 23.33 8.12 6.94
CA GLY A 65 23.31 7.20 5.81
C GLY A 65 24.13 7.67 4.61
N SER A 66 24.38 6.72 3.69
CA SER A 66 25.01 6.96 2.38
C SER A 66 24.05 6.76 1.21
N LEU A 67 22.88 6.14 1.43
CA LEU A 67 21.85 5.99 0.41
C LEU A 67 21.11 7.30 0.19
N VAL A 68 20.64 7.51 -1.04
CA VAL A 68 19.86 8.69 -1.43
C VAL A 68 18.45 8.58 -0.83
N PRO A 69 17.91 9.64 -0.17
CA PRO A 69 16.53 9.65 0.31
C PRO A 69 15.51 9.53 -0.83
N THR A 70 14.26 9.21 -0.50
CA THR A 70 13.15 9.25 -1.48
C THR A 70 13.05 10.60 -2.22
N SER A 71 12.69 10.56 -3.51
CA SER A 71 12.35 11.75 -4.30
C SER A 71 11.21 12.57 -3.68
N GLU A 72 10.28 11.93 -2.98
CA GLU A 72 9.13 12.59 -2.32
C GLU A 72 9.49 13.29 -1.00
N LEU A 73 10.77 13.41 -0.66
CA LEU A 73 11.21 14.07 0.57
C LEU A 73 10.61 15.48 0.77
N PRO A 74 10.42 16.33 -0.26
CA PRO A 74 9.74 17.62 -0.10
C PRO A 74 8.34 17.52 0.51
N MET A 75 7.56 16.48 0.20
CA MET A 75 6.23 16.26 0.80
C MET A 75 6.35 15.94 2.29
N HIS A 76 7.20 14.98 2.68
CA HIS A 76 7.42 14.62 4.08
C HIS A 76 7.87 15.83 4.91
N LEU A 77 8.83 16.60 4.41
CA LEU A 77 9.33 17.77 5.13
C LEU A 77 8.32 18.92 5.16
N ALA A 78 7.46 19.07 4.15
CA ALA A 78 6.36 20.03 4.20
C ALA A 78 5.40 19.68 5.34
N VAL A 79 4.99 18.41 5.48
CA VAL A 79 4.16 17.96 6.61
C VAL A 79 4.85 18.27 7.96
N TYR A 80 6.12 17.89 8.16
CA TYR A 80 6.82 18.10 9.44
C TYR A 80 7.07 19.58 9.80
N ARG A 81 7.03 20.49 8.84
CA ARG A 81 7.18 21.94 9.08
C ARG A 81 5.86 22.64 9.38
N THR A 82 4.72 22.03 9.06
CA THR A 82 3.39 22.69 9.12
C THR A 82 2.39 21.97 10.02
N THR A 83 2.78 20.85 10.64
CA THR A 83 1.93 20.02 11.52
C THR A 83 2.73 19.54 12.73
N ASP A 84 2.04 18.93 13.69
CA ASP A 84 2.64 18.25 14.85
C ASP A 84 3.09 16.80 14.56
N ALA A 85 3.10 16.40 13.28
CA ALA A 85 3.40 15.04 12.84
C ALA A 85 4.75 14.53 13.36
N ARG A 86 4.77 13.24 13.70
CA ARG A 86 5.99 12.48 14.01
C ARG A 86 6.22 11.31 13.06
N ALA A 87 5.23 10.92 12.27
CA ALA A 87 5.36 9.93 11.22
C ALA A 87 4.51 10.31 10.01
N VAL A 88 4.97 9.92 8.82
CA VAL A 88 4.31 10.15 7.54
C VAL A 88 4.40 8.89 6.69
N VAL A 89 3.29 8.49 6.10
CA VAL A 89 3.15 7.33 5.20
C VAL A 89 2.54 7.81 3.89
N HIS A 90 3.30 7.68 2.80
CA HIS A 90 2.85 7.92 1.44
C HIS A 90 2.81 6.60 0.68
N THR A 91 1.73 6.33 -0.05
CA THR A 91 1.54 5.09 -0.79
C THR A 91 0.81 5.31 -2.13
N HIS A 92 0.95 4.34 -3.04
CA HIS A 92 0.26 4.29 -4.32
C HIS A 92 -0.83 3.20 -4.25
N ALA A 93 -1.61 3.21 -3.15
CA ALA A 93 -2.62 2.19 -2.89
C ALA A 93 -3.72 2.25 -3.97
N VAL A 94 -4.18 1.09 -4.43
CA VAL A 94 -4.89 0.96 -5.72
C VAL A 94 -6.19 1.77 -5.75
N HIS A 95 -7.00 1.69 -4.70
CA HIS A 95 -8.31 2.34 -4.68
C HIS A 95 -8.16 3.84 -4.43
N ALA A 96 -7.25 4.26 -3.55
CA ALA A 96 -6.92 5.66 -3.33
C ALA A 96 -6.39 6.34 -4.60
N THR A 97 -5.50 5.66 -5.34
CA THR A 97 -4.97 6.13 -6.62
C THR A 97 -6.09 6.24 -7.66
N ALA A 98 -6.99 5.25 -7.74
CA ALA A 98 -8.14 5.31 -8.63
C ALA A 98 -9.13 6.45 -8.28
N VAL A 99 -9.44 6.67 -7.00
CA VAL A 99 -10.30 7.80 -6.59
C VAL A 99 -9.65 9.15 -6.93
N SER A 100 -8.33 9.27 -6.79
CA SER A 100 -7.59 10.50 -7.11
C SER A 100 -7.67 10.94 -8.59
N THR A 101 -8.12 10.07 -9.50
CA THR A 101 -8.34 10.42 -10.92
C THR A 101 -9.79 10.78 -11.25
N LEU A 102 -10.73 10.57 -10.32
CA LEU A 102 -12.18 10.61 -10.59
C LEU A 102 -12.90 11.81 -9.95
N VAL A 103 -12.42 12.29 -8.81
CA VAL A 103 -13.10 13.32 -8.00
C VAL A 103 -12.10 14.34 -7.45
N PRO A 104 -12.53 15.57 -7.08
CA PRO A 104 -11.69 16.53 -6.36
C PRO A 104 -11.59 16.23 -4.85
N GLU A 105 -12.49 15.38 -4.33
CA GLU A 105 -12.60 15.03 -2.91
C GLU A 105 -13.31 13.67 -2.79
N LEU A 106 -12.84 12.80 -1.89
CA LEU A 106 -13.55 11.57 -1.54
C LEU A 106 -14.80 11.95 -0.71
N PRO A 107 -16.03 11.65 -1.18
CA PRO A 107 -17.25 12.00 -0.46
C PRO A 107 -17.35 11.29 0.90
N LEU A 108 -18.23 11.79 1.78
CA LEU A 108 -18.50 11.25 3.12
C LEU A 108 -19.24 9.90 3.10
N ILE A 109 -18.62 8.90 2.47
CA ILE A 109 -19.13 7.53 2.33
C ILE A 109 -19.14 6.76 3.66
N HIS A 110 -18.35 7.19 4.65
CA HIS A 110 -18.22 6.50 5.93
C HIS A 110 -17.74 7.44 7.05
N TYR A 111 -18.17 7.17 8.28
CA TYR A 111 -17.88 8.04 9.44
C TYR A 111 -16.38 8.16 9.78
N MET A 112 -15.55 7.22 9.31
CA MET A 112 -14.10 7.25 9.53
C MET A 112 -13.40 8.41 8.83
N ALA A 113 -14.06 9.11 7.89
CA ALA A 113 -13.61 10.41 7.39
C ALA A 113 -13.36 11.41 8.55
N GLY A 114 -14.15 11.38 9.62
CA GLY A 114 -13.94 12.22 10.81
C GLY A 114 -12.58 11.99 11.50
N ALA A 115 -12.06 10.76 11.48
CA ALA A 115 -10.72 10.44 12.02
C ALA A 115 -9.57 10.97 11.14
N LEU A 116 -9.88 11.43 9.93
CA LEU A 116 -8.97 12.11 8.99
C LEU A 116 -9.17 13.64 8.95
N GLY A 117 -10.08 14.17 9.76
CA GLY A 117 -10.45 15.60 9.81
C GLY A 117 -11.66 15.99 8.96
N GLY A 118 -12.36 15.03 8.33
CA GLY A 118 -13.53 15.27 7.48
C GLY A 118 -13.36 14.72 6.06
N PRO A 119 -14.06 15.28 5.06
CA PRO A 119 -13.91 14.90 3.65
C PRO A 119 -12.44 14.94 3.19
N VAL A 120 -12.01 13.93 2.41
CA VAL A 120 -10.59 13.77 2.06
C VAL A 120 -10.30 14.37 0.68
N ARG A 121 -9.67 15.54 0.67
CA ARG A 121 -9.36 16.32 -0.54
C ARG A 121 -8.33 15.63 -1.42
N VAL A 122 -8.44 15.85 -2.73
CA VAL A 122 -7.42 15.49 -3.73
C VAL A 122 -6.57 16.73 -4.03
N ALA A 123 -5.27 16.64 -3.75
CA ALA A 123 -4.31 17.68 -4.13
C ALA A 123 -4.17 17.72 -5.67
N PRO A 124 -4.23 18.91 -6.31
CA PRO A 124 -4.04 19.03 -7.75
C PRO A 124 -2.70 18.47 -8.23
N TYR A 125 -2.68 17.91 -9.44
CA TYR A 125 -1.48 17.31 -10.02
C TYR A 125 -0.31 18.30 -10.11
N ALA A 126 0.86 17.81 -9.76
CA ALA A 126 2.16 18.38 -10.08
C ALA A 126 3.17 17.23 -10.15
N THR A 127 4.28 17.43 -10.85
CA THR A 127 5.31 16.39 -10.99
C THR A 127 5.80 15.90 -9.63
N TYR A 128 5.98 14.58 -9.51
CA TYR A 128 6.46 13.91 -8.31
C TYR A 128 7.81 14.46 -7.83
N GLY A 129 8.05 14.46 -6.52
CA GLY A 129 9.27 15.03 -5.92
C GLY A 129 9.46 16.55 -6.05
N THR A 130 8.50 17.31 -6.58
CA THR A 130 8.64 18.78 -6.72
C THR A 130 8.15 19.56 -5.49
N PRO A 131 8.67 20.78 -5.26
CA PRO A 131 8.10 21.70 -4.26
C PRO A 131 6.64 22.08 -4.55
N GLN A 132 6.22 22.09 -5.81
CA GLN A 132 4.85 22.41 -6.21
C GLN A 132 3.86 21.33 -5.75
N LEU A 133 4.22 20.04 -5.89
CA LEU A 133 3.41 18.94 -5.36
C LEU A 133 3.29 19.04 -3.83
N ALA A 134 4.39 19.36 -3.14
CA ALA A 134 4.40 19.53 -1.70
C ALA A 134 3.51 20.70 -1.22
N GLU A 135 3.43 21.82 -1.95
CA GLU A 135 2.51 22.93 -1.62
C GLU A 135 1.05 22.58 -1.94
N ASN A 136 0.77 21.91 -3.06
CA ASN A 136 -0.58 21.42 -3.39
C ASN A 136 -1.09 20.45 -2.30
N MET A 137 -0.24 19.51 -1.89
CA MET A 137 -0.50 18.57 -0.79
C MET A 137 -0.72 19.32 0.53
N ARG A 138 0.12 20.29 0.88
CA ARG A 138 -0.02 21.06 2.14
C ARG A 138 -1.38 21.75 2.23
N ARG A 139 -1.89 22.32 1.13
CA ARG A 139 -3.25 22.90 1.07
C ARG A 139 -4.33 21.84 1.22
N ALA A 140 -4.18 20.69 0.55
CA ALA A 140 -5.12 19.58 0.69
C ALA A 140 -5.17 19.02 2.13
N LEU A 141 -4.09 19.15 2.90
CA LEU A 141 -3.96 18.74 4.30
C LEU A 141 -4.41 19.78 5.35
N GLU A 142 -4.86 20.98 4.96
CA GLU A 142 -5.34 21.99 5.93
C GLU A 142 -6.56 21.46 6.71
N ASP A 143 -6.47 21.38 8.04
CA ASP A 143 -7.45 20.70 8.91
C ASP A 143 -7.74 19.22 8.55
N ARG A 144 -6.76 18.53 7.94
CA ARG A 144 -6.84 17.09 7.60
C ARG A 144 -5.56 16.36 7.99
N THR A 145 -5.66 15.06 8.24
CA THR A 145 -4.50 14.20 8.55
C THR A 145 -4.12 13.22 7.43
N ALA A 146 -4.86 13.25 6.33
CA ALA A 146 -4.57 12.53 5.10
C ALA A 146 -5.16 13.27 3.89
N CYS A 147 -4.54 13.11 2.73
CA CYS A 147 -5.09 13.56 1.45
C CYS A 147 -4.80 12.55 0.34
N LEU A 148 -5.50 12.71 -0.77
CA LEU A 148 -5.19 12.06 -2.03
C LEU A 148 -4.32 13.00 -2.89
N LEU A 149 -3.58 12.43 -3.85
CA LEU A 149 -2.72 13.15 -4.78
C LEU A 149 -3.18 12.78 -6.20
N GLN A 150 -3.69 13.76 -6.96
CA GLN A 150 -4.28 13.53 -8.28
C GLN A 150 -3.32 12.74 -9.19
N ASN A 151 -3.82 11.64 -9.78
CA ASN A 151 -3.05 10.76 -10.67
C ASN A 151 -1.74 10.19 -10.07
N HIS A 152 -1.61 10.14 -8.74
CA HIS A 152 -0.37 9.74 -8.06
C HIS A 152 -0.60 8.73 -6.93
N GLY A 153 -1.43 9.04 -5.92
CA GLY A 153 -1.59 8.17 -4.76
C GLY A 153 -2.18 8.87 -3.54
N THR A 154 -1.66 8.58 -2.36
CA THR A 154 -2.13 9.16 -1.08
C THR A 154 -0.99 9.43 -0.10
N ILE A 155 -1.18 10.37 0.81
CA ILE A 155 -0.29 10.61 1.95
C ILE A 155 -1.09 10.86 3.23
N ALA A 156 -0.65 10.27 4.32
CA ALA A 156 -1.22 10.45 5.66
C ALA A 156 -0.11 10.66 6.70
N TYR A 157 -0.44 11.37 7.78
CA TYR A 157 0.49 11.61 8.88
C TYR A 157 -0.11 11.29 10.25
N GLY A 158 0.75 11.18 11.25
CA GLY A 158 0.32 10.93 12.63
C GLY A 158 1.41 11.20 13.68
N ALA A 159 1.00 11.14 14.94
CA ALA A 159 1.89 11.24 16.10
C ALA A 159 2.75 9.97 16.31
N THR A 160 2.43 8.86 15.63
CA THR A 160 3.19 7.61 15.62
C THR A 160 3.12 6.93 14.26
N LEU A 161 4.08 6.05 13.95
CA LEU A 161 4.07 5.22 12.74
C LEU A 161 2.78 4.37 12.61
N PRO A 162 2.31 3.65 13.65
CA PRO A 162 1.00 2.98 13.62
C PRO A 162 -0.16 3.91 13.28
N GLN A 163 -0.24 5.12 13.85
CA GLN A 163 -1.33 6.04 13.55
C GLN A 163 -1.30 6.54 12.10
N ALA A 164 -0.13 6.88 11.57
CA ALA A 164 0.02 7.26 10.16
C ALA A 164 -0.38 6.11 9.23
N TYR A 165 0.07 4.89 9.55
CA TYR A 165 -0.28 3.66 8.82
C TYR A 165 -1.79 3.38 8.83
N ASP A 166 -2.42 3.39 10.01
CA ASP A 166 -3.84 3.07 10.16
C ASP A 166 -4.73 4.09 9.45
N ARG A 167 -4.28 5.35 9.33
CA ARG A 167 -4.94 6.39 8.52
C ARG A 167 -4.84 6.10 7.02
N THR A 168 -3.66 5.71 6.52
CA THR A 168 -3.48 5.28 5.12
C THR A 168 -4.36 4.07 4.80
N ALA A 169 -4.40 3.05 5.68
CA ALA A 169 -5.21 1.85 5.47
C ALA A 169 -6.72 2.14 5.49
N GLN A 170 -7.18 3.02 6.40
CA GLN A 170 -8.58 3.48 6.42
C GLN A 170 -8.97 4.26 5.16
N LEU A 171 -8.09 5.14 4.67
CA LEU A 171 -8.33 5.90 3.44
C LEU A 171 -8.44 4.99 2.22
N GLU A 172 -7.51 4.04 2.04
CA GLU A 172 -7.59 3.03 0.98
C GLU A 172 -8.90 2.22 1.07
N TRP A 173 -9.30 1.81 2.28
CA TRP A 173 -10.56 1.09 2.48
C TRP A 173 -11.78 1.94 2.14
N MET A 174 -11.84 3.22 2.54
CA MET A 174 -12.96 4.11 2.19
C MET A 174 -13.04 4.37 0.68
N CYS A 175 -11.89 4.55 0.01
CA CYS A 175 -11.83 4.64 -1.45
C CYS A 175 -12.38 3.36 -2.11
N ARG A 176 -12.02 2.17 -1.59
CA ARG A 176 -12.59 0.89 -2.08
C ARG A 176 -14.10 0.81 -1.87
N VAL A 177 -14.61 1.23 -0.72
CA VAL A 177 -16.06 1.24 -0.44
C VAL A 177 -16.77 2.18 -1.42
N TRP A 178 -16.27 3.39 -1.62
CA TRP A 178 -16.88 4.36 -2.55
C TRP A 178 -16.87 3.86 -4.00
N LEU A 179 -15.74 3.32 -4.49
CA LEU A 179 -15.66 2.73 -5.84
C LEU A 179 -16.60 1.54 -6.00
N THR A 180 -16.67 0.67 -4.99
CA THR A 180 -17.54 -0.53 -5.04
C THR A 180 -19.01 -0.11 -5.08
N ALA A 181 -19.43 0.80 -4.18
CA ALA A 181 -20.80 1.28 -4.11
C ALA A 181 -21.21 2.08 -5.36
N SER A 182 -20.30 2.89 -5.91
CA SER A 182 -20.54 3.69 -7.13
C SER A 182 -20.53 2.85 -8.42
N SER A 183 -20.12 1.58 -8.36
CA SER A 183 -20.12 0.70 -9.55
C SER A 183 -21.45 -0.02 -9.80
N ILE A 184 -22.44 0.11 -8.90
CA ILE A 184 -23.73 -0.59 -8.99
C ILE A 184 -24.70 0.20 -9.90
N PRO A 185 -25.13 -0.35 -11.06
CA PRO A 185 -26.00 0.38 -11.98
C PRO A 185 -27.35 0.76 -11.36
N GLY A 186 -27.77 2.01 -11.56
CA GLY A 186 -29.06 2.52 -11.09
C GLY A 186 -29.12 2.86 -9.59
N LEU A 187 -28.04 2.66 -8.84
CA LEU A 187 -27.93 3.07 -7.43
C LEU A 187 -26.84 4.13 -7.26
N THR A 188 -27.04 5.04 -6.29
CA THR A 188 -26.02 5.99 -5.85
C THR A 188 -25.73 5.76 -4.37
N PRO A 189 -24.47 5.87 -3.91
CA PRO A 189 -24.16 5.71 -2.49
C PRO A 189 -24.83 6.83 -1.67
N THR A 190 -25.54 6.46 -0.60
CA THR A 190 -25.97 7.45 0.40
C THR A 190 -24.75 7.96 1.15
N LEU A 191 -24.64 9.27 1.33
CA LEU A 191 -23.53 9.94 2.00
C LEU A 191 -23.97 10.44 3.38
N LEU A 192 -23.02 10.53 4.31
CA LEU A 192 -23.23 11.15 5.61
C LEU A 192 -23.14 12.68 5.50
N THR A 193 -23.84 13.39 6.37
CA THR A 193 -23.60 14.82 6.61
C THR A 193 -22.35 15.02 7.49
N GLU A 194 -21.75 16.21 7.45
CA GLU A 194 -20.63 16.54 8.36
C GLU A 194 -21.04 16.42 9.84
N GLU A 195 -22.28 16.75 10.17
CA GLU A 195 -22.87 16.61 11.50
C GLU A 195 -22.88 15.13 11.96
N GLN A 196 -23.35 14.20 11.12
CA GLN A 196 -23.36 12.76 11.41
C GLN A 196 -21.93 12.21 11.60
N VAL A 197 -20.95 12.74 10.86
CA VAL A 197 -19.54 12.38 11.02
C VAL A 197 -18.98 12.90 12.35
N ALA A 198 -19.34 14.12 12.75
CA ALA A 198 -18.94 14.72 14.03
C ALA A 198 -19.58 14.01 15.24
N GLU A 199 -20.85 13.61 15.13
CA GLU A 199 -21.55 12.80 16.14
C GLU A 199 -20.85 11.44 16.35
N ALA A 200 -20.53 10.74 15.25
CA ALA A 200 -19.82 9.46 15.30
C ALA A 200 -18.42 9.59 15.92
N GLY A 201 -17.67 10.64 15.58
CA GLY A 201 -16.37 10.95 16.20
C GLY A 201 -16.48 11.17 17.70
N SER A 202 -17.51 11.90 18.14
CA SER A 202 -17.80 12.17 19.56
C SER A 202 -18.16 10.90 20.33
N ALA A 203 -18.92 9.99 19.73
CA ALA A 203 -19.27 8.69 20.31
C ALA A 203 -18.04 7.78 20.48
N CYS A 204 -17.15 7.72 19.48
CA CYS A 204 -15.90 6.97 19.55
C CYS A 204 -14.92 7.50 20.60
N GLY A 205 -14.93 8.81 20.89
CA GLY A 205 -14.17 9.39 22.01
C GLY A 205 -14.68 8.96 23.40
N GLY A 206 -15.95 8.53 23.50
CA GLY A 206 -16.60 8.17 24.76
C GLY A 206 -16.35 6.76 25.28
N THR A 207 -15.83 5.84 24.45
CA THR A 207 -15.58 4.43 24.81
C THR A 207 -14.14 4.15 25.28
N GLY A 208 -13.31 5.21 25.42
CA GLY A 208 -12.06 5.16 26.17
C GLY A 208 -12.30 5.11 27.68
N SER A 209 -11.70 4.12 28.35
CA SER A 209 -11.80 3.86 29.79
C SER A 209 -11.78 5.13 30.68
N ARG A 210 -12.81 5.29 31.53
CA ARG A 210 -12.80 6.23 32.67
C ARG A 210 -11.81 5.76 33.76
N GLY A 211 -10.51 5.88 33.49
CA GLY A 211 -9.47 5.89 34.51
C GLY A 211 -9.36 7.29 35.09
N GLY A 212 -9.85 7.49 36.31
CA GLY A 212 -9.93 8.82 36.90
C GLY A 212 -8.56 9.35 37.37
N SER A 213 -8.26 10.60 37.05
CA SER A 213 -7.37 11.45 37.84
C SER A 213 -8.01 12.82 37.98
N ALA A 214 -8.24 13.24 39.22
CA ALA A 214 -8.76 14.58 39.53
C ALA A 214 -7.60 15.59 39.48
N GLY A 215 -7.76 16.66 38.70
CA GLY A 215 -6.84 17.80 38.65
C GLY A 215 -7.65 19.08 38.56
N ALA A 216 -7.57 19.93 39.58
CA ALA A 216 -8.46 21.08 39.75
C ALA A 216 -8.15 22.22 38.75
N GLY A 217 -9.18 22.71 38.06
CA GLY A 217 -9.13 23.93 37.25
C GLY A 217 -9.85 25.08 37.95
N ILE A 218 -9.12 26.15 38.29
CA ILE A 218 -9.66 27.37 38.90
C ILE A 218 -10.38 28.21 37.82
N ALA A 219 -11.61 28.66 38.11
CA ALA A 219 -12.40 29.49 37.20
C ALA A 219 -12.48 30.95 37.68
N PRO A 220 -12.33 31.95 36.79
CA PRO A 220 -12.69 33.33 37.08
C PRO A 220 -14.15 33.63 36.71
N ARG A 221 -14.88 34.25 37.65
CA ARG A 221 -16.13 35.01 37.39
C ARG A 221 -15.76 36.24 36.55
N GLY A 222 -16.57 36.83 35.66
CA GLY A 222 -17.97 36.66 35.32
C GLY A 222 -18.66 38.05 35.21
N ARG A 223 -19.39 38.33 34.12
CA ARG A 223 -20.29 39.50 33.99
C ARG A 223 -21.56 39.14 33.19
N ARG A 224 -22.74 39.56 33.69
CA ARG A 224 -24.06 39.53 33.01
C ARG A 224 -24.18 40.82 32.16
N GLY A 225 -24.83 40.92 31.00
CA GLY A 225 -26.17 40.49 30.52
C GLY A 225 -26.82 41.71 29.83
N PRO A 226 -28.09 41.73 29.34
CA PRO A 226 -29.03 40.66 28.88
C PRO A 226 -29.00 40.54 27.32
N GLY A 227 -29.89 39.84 26.58
CA GLY A 227 -30.95 38.88 26.91
C GLY A 227 -32.36 39.21 26.35
N ARG A 228 -32.86 38.51 25.30
CA ARG A 228 -34.26 38.57 24.84
C ARG A 228 -34.78 37.24 24.20
N ALA A 229 -35.98 36.84 24.64
CA ALA A 229 -36.99 35.90 24.13
C ALA A 229 -36.73 34.89 22.97
N ALA A 230 -37.21 33.65 23.19
CA ALA A 230 -37.46 32.60 22.18
C ALA A 230 -38.92 32.61 21.65
N PRO A 231 -39.27 31.73 20.69
CA PRO A 231 -40.43 30.86 20.93
C PRO A 231 -40.37 29.41 20.39
N ARG A 232 -40.78 28.47 21.25
CA ARG A 232 -41.72 27.33 21.06
C ARG A 232 -41.57 26.29 19.90
N THR A 233 -41.37 25.03 20.32
CA THR A 233 -41.86 23.74 19.76
C THR A 233 -43.41 23.62 19.82
N PRO A 234 -44.15 22.64 19.21
CA PRO A 234 -43.92 21.15 19.22
C PRO A 234 -44.48 20.42 17.94
N PRO A 235 -44.88 19.11 17.91
CA PRO A 235 -44.71 17.96 18.81
C PRO A 235 -44.12 16.68 18.14
N ALA A 236 -44.10 15.56 18.90
CA ALA A 236 -43.45 14.28 18.57
C ALA A 236 -44.38 13.20 17.97
N HIS A 237 -43.78 12.10 17.51
CA HIS A 237 -44.43 10.77 17.52
C HIS A 237 -43.45 9.67 17.99
N ALA A 238 -44.01 8.56 18.47
CA ALA A 238 -43.30 7.51 19.21
C ALA A 238 -43.43 6.13 18.53
N GLY A 239 -42.51 5.22 18.85
CA GLY A 239 -42.56 3.82 18.41
C GLY A 239 -41.51 2.95 19.11
N SER A 240 -41.91 2.21 20.12
CA SER A 240 -41.10 1.19 20.83
C SER A 240 -41.35 -0.21 20.26
N VAL A 241 -40.39 -1.16 20.37
CA VAL A 241 -40.59 -2.54 20.89
C VAL A 241 -39.22 -3.14 21.30
N ALA A 242 -39.21 -4.03 22.31
CA ALA A 242 -38.07 -4.79 22.86
C ALA A 242 -37.60 -5.97 21.94
N GLY A 243 -36.58 -6.80 22.19
CA GLY A 243 -35.55 -6.92 23.24
C GLY A 243 -35.13 -8.39 23.44
N TYR A 244 -33.81 -8.68 23.53
CA TYR A 244 -33.04 -9.77 24.19
C TYR A 244 -33.56 -11.25 24.27
N PRO A 245 -32.72 -12.32 24.43
CA PRO A 245 -31.45 -12.32 25.18
C PRO A 245 -30.25 -13.10 24.59
N ALA A 246 -29.10 -12.94 25.27
CA ALA A 246 -27.83 -13.62 25.00
C ALA A 246 -27.69 -14.99 25.71
N ARG A 247 -26.59 -15.72 25.45
CA ARG A 247 -26.11 -16.81 26.31
C ARG A 247 -24.61 -16.73 26.60
N HIS A 248 -24.24 -17.12 27.81
CA HIS A 248 -22.87 -17.17 28.34
C HIS A 248 -22.15 -18.49 28.01
N GLY A 249 -20.80 -18.44 28.05
CA GLY A 249 -19.94 -19.60 28.24
C GLY A 249 -18.56 -19.19 28.81
N LYS A 250 -18.35 -19.35 30.12
CA LYS A 250 -17.01 -19.39 30.74
C LYS A 250 -16.65 -20.86 30.99
N GLN A 251 -15.36 -21.22 31.00
CA GLN A 251 -14.77 -22.03 32.10
C GLN A 251 -13.23 -22.21 32.02
N HIS A 252 -12.65 -22.34 33.22
CA HIS A 252 -11.37 -22.95 33.68
C HIS A 252 -10.11 -23.01 32.77
N LEU A 253 -8.92 -22.55 33.19
CA LEU A 253 -8.11 -22.77 34.41
C LEU A 253 -7.27 -24.07 34.38
N ARG A 254 -5.94 -23.95 34.22
CA ARG A 254 -4.94 -24.77 34.92
C ARG A 254 -3.50 -24.22 34.87
N THR A 255 -2.78 -24.46 35.96
CA THR A 255 -1.38 -24.07 36.24
C THR A 255 -0.42 -25.26 36.23
N ARG A 256 0.86 -25.05 35.88
CA ARG A 256 2.10 -25.70 36.41
C ARG A 256 3.31 -25.06 35.69
N GLN A 257 4.37 -24.51 36.30
CA GLN A 257 5.37 -24.96 37.31
C GLN A 257 6.42 -25.98 36.83
N GLY A 258 7.70 -25.60 36.98
CA GLY A 258 8.92 -26.43 36.89
C GLY A 258 9.53 -26.58 35.48
N ALA A 259 10.85 -26.66 35.27
CA ALA A 259 12.00 -26.44 36.17
C ALA A 259 13.30 -26.19 35.34
N SER A 260 14.34 -25.65 35.97
CA SER A 260 15.73 -25.53 35.46
C SER A 260 16.60 -26.63 36.13
N PRO A 261 17.73 -27.13 35.57
CA PRO A 261 19.00 -26.39 35.66
C PRO A 261 20.09 -26.62 34.58
N ARG A 262 20.94 -25.59 34.43
CA ARG A 262 22.40 -25.55 34.19
C ARG A 262 23.15 -26.77 33.59
N ALA A 263 24.03 -26.46 32.63
CA ALA A 263 25.40 -26.98 32.60
C ALA A 263 26.40 -25.86 32.26
N VAL A 264 27.63 -25.93 32.81
CA VAL A 264 28.73 -24.96 32.63
C VAL A 264 29.95 -25.75 32.17
N LEU A 265 30.73 -25.22 31.22
CA LEU A 265 32.15 -25.57 31.13
C LEU A 265 33.01 -24.37 30.73
N ARG A 266 34.16 -24.24 31.41
CA ARG A 266 35.23 -23.26 31.15
C ARG A 266 36.29 -23.88 30.24
N LEU A 267 37.13 -23.01 29.65
CA LEU A 267 38.61 -22.99 29.63
C LEU A 267 39.09 -22.41 28.27
N ALA A 268 40.26 -21.76 28.10
CA ALA A 268 41.05 -20.78 28.85
C ALA A 268 42.46 -20.71 28.21
N GLY A 269 43.01 -19.51 28.00
CA GLY A 269 44.40 -19.27 27.54
C GLY A 269 44.63 -19.44 26.02
N GLY A 270 45.56 -18.73 25.37
CA GLY A 270 46.44 -17.64 25.82
C GLY A 270 47.72 -17.55 24.96
N GLY A 271 48.34 -16.37 24.83
CA GLY A 271 49.74 -16.24 24.34
C GLY A 271 49.99 -15.33 23.14
N LEU A 272 50.79 -14.28 23.35
CA LEU A 272 51.28 -13.33 22.34
C LEU A 272 52.39 -13.91 21.42
N ARG A 273 52.57 -13.37 20.20
CA ARG A 273 53.84 -12.73 19.75
C ARG A 273 53.81 -12.08 18.33
N LYS A 274 54.30 -10.84 18.30
CA LYS A 274 55.09 -10.09 17.28
C LYS A 274 54.86 -10.19 15.76
N GLU A 275 54.64 -8.99 15.20
CA GLU A 275 55.39 -8.38 14.08
C GLU A 275 55.99 -9.27 12.98
N THR A 276 55.40 -9.22 11.79
CA THR A 276 56.16 -9.19 10.51
C THR A 276 55.29 -8.54 9.44
N GLU A 277 55.61 -7.30 9.08
CA GLU A 277 54.72 -6.42 8.31
C GLU A 277 55.11 -6.28 6.82
N SER A 278 54.16 -5.78 6.02
CA SER A 278 54.40 -4.75 4.99
C SER A 278 54.76 -5.08 3.53
N VAL A 279 54.86 -6.33 3.06
CA VAL A 279 55.11 -6.58 1.60
C VAL A 279 54.08 -7.48 0.88
N ARG A 280 53.33 -8.35 1.57
CA ARG A 280 52.30 -9.19 0.92
C ARG A 280 50.92 -8.52 0.79
N THR A 281 50.64 -7.50 1.61
CA THR A 281 49.30 -6.89 1.73
C THR A 281 48.86 -6.21 0.44
N VAL A 282 49.73 -5.43 -0.22
CA VAL A 282 49.37 -4.61 -1.39
C VAL A 282 48.91 -5.44 -2.59
N LYS A 283 49.55 -6.59 -2.87
CA LYS A 283 49.14 -7.49 -3.96
C LYS A 283 47.84 -8.25 -3.62
N ALA A 284 47.60 -8.58 -2.36
CA ALA A 284 46.36 -9.21 -1.92
C ALA A 284 45.16 -8.24 -2.03
N THR A 285 45.34 -6.97 -1.63
CA THR A 285 44.29 -5.95 -1.74
C THR A 285 43.92 -5.67 -3.21
N ALA A 286 44.90 -5.57 -4.12
CA ALA A 286 44.61 -5.36 -5.54
C ALA A 286 43.78 -6.52 -6.16
N ALA A 287 44.14 -7.77 -5.87
CA ALA A 287 43.38 -8.93 -6.35
C ALA A 287 41.96 -8.99 -5.74
N ALA A 288 41.82 -8.67 -4.45
CA ALA A 288 40.52 -8.62 -3.79
C ALA A 288 39.61 -7.51 -4.36
N VAL A 289 40.17 -6.35 -4.71
CA VAL A 289 39.42 -5.25 -5.35
C VAL A 289 38.98 -5.63 -6.76
N THR A 290 39.82 -6.27 -7.57
CA THR A 290 39.41 -6.74 -8.92
C THR A 290 38.31 -7.81 -8.84
N VAL A 291 38.40 -8.75 -7.90
CA VAL A 291 37.34 -9.75 -7.67
C VAL A 291 36.06 -9.10 -7.14
N ALA A 292 36.15 -8.11 -6.24
CA ALA A 292 34.99 -7.38 -5.74
C ALA A 292 34.30 -6.53 -6.82
N ILE A 293 35.06 -5.92 -7.74
CA ILE A 293 34.51 -5.18 -8.89
C ILE A 293 33.87 -6.15 -9.90
N ALA A 294 34.50 -7.29 -10.19
CA ALA A 294 33.91 -8.31 -11.07
C ALA A 294 32.64 -8.93 -10.46
N ALA A 295 32.64 -9.23 -9.16
CA ALA A 295 31.46 -9.71 -8.44
C ALA A 295 30.37 -8.63 -8.30
N GLY A 296 30.76 -7.35 -8.18
CA GLY A 296 29.85 -6.21 -8.18
C GLY A 296 29.18 -6.00 -9.54
N ALA A 297 29.95 -6.05 -10.64
CA ALA A 297 29.42 -5.97 -12.00
C ALA A 297 28.52 -7.17 -12.34
N ALA A 298 28.92 -8.38 -11.96
CA ALA A 298 28.08 -9.58 -12.08
C ALA A 298 26.83 -9.50 -11.20
N GLY A 299 26.93 -8.92 -10.00
CA GLY A 299 25.80 -8.69 -9.09
C GLY A 299 24.84 -7.60 -9.58
N VAL A 300 25.33 -6.58 -10.29
CA VAL A 300 24.51 -5.57 -10.98
C VAL A 300 23.86 -6.16 -12.23
N ALA A 301 24.57 -6.98 -13.01
CA ALA A 301 24.00 -7.67 -14.17
C ALA A 301 22.93 -8.70 -13.77
N ALA A 302 23.22 -9.55 -12.78
CA ALA A 302 22.25 -10.47 -12.19
C ALA A 302 21.11 -9.71 -11.48
N GLY A 303 21.41 -8.55 -10.88
CA GLY A 303 20.42 -7.65 -10.30
C GLY A 303 19.48 -7.04 -11.33
N ARG A 304 19.99 -6.59 -12.48
CA ARG A 304 19.19 -6.11 -13.62
C ARG A 304 18.36 -7.26 -14.20
N PHE A 305 18.96 -8.42 -14.46
CA PHE A 305 18.26 -9.60 -14.99
C PHE A 305 17.17 -10.11 -14.04
N ALA A 306 17.43 -10.14 -12.73
CA ALA A 306 16.44 -10.47 -11.71
C ALA A 306 15.39 -9.36 -11.51
N SER A 307 15.74 -8.10 -11.70
CA SER A 307 14.81 -6.97 -11.66
C SER A 307 13.90 -6.96 -12.89
N ASP A 308 14.39 -7.27 -14.08
CA ASP A 308 13.58 -7.44 -15.29
C ASP A 308 12.66 -8.67 -15.18
N ALA A 309 13.14 -9.74 -14.52
CA ALA A 309 12.35 -10.91 -14.17
C ALA A 309 11.36 -10.69 -12.99
N ALA A 310 11.46 -9.57 -12.26
CA ALA A 310 10.57 -9.22 -11.15
C ALA A 310 9.59 -8.08 -11.50
N LEU A 311 9.99 -7.16 -12.37
CA LEU A 311 9.14 -6.11 -12.96
C LEU A 311 8.22 -6.68 -14.04
N LYS A 312 8.66 -7.74 -14.74
CA LYS A 312 7.71 -8.70 -15.30
C LYS A 312 7.14 -9.51 -14.13
N ALA A 313 5.90 -9.20 -13.72
CA ALA A 313 5.15 -10.12 -12.89
C ALA A 313 5.12 -11.48 -13.61
N PRO A 314 5.71 -12.55 -13.05
CA PRO A 314 5.87 -13.80 -13.79
C PRO A 314 4.48 -14.36 -14.12
N PRO A 315 4.19 -14.67 -15.40
CA PRO A 315 2.92 -15.30 -15.75
C PRO A 315 2.84 -16.64 -15.01
N GLY A 316 1.90 -16.75 -14.06
CA GLY A 316 1.85 -17.90 -13.14
C GLY A 316 1.35 -17.64 -11.71
N ARG A 317 0.96 -16.42 -11.33
CA ARG A 317 0.32 -16.15 -10.02
C ARG A 317 -0.94 -15.29 -10.12
N PRO A 318 -1.97 -15.55 -9.29
CA PRO A 318 -3.10 -14.64 -9.10
C PRO A 318 -2.65 -13.26 -8.62
N LEU A 319 -3.45 -12.24 -8.90
CA LEU A 319 -3.33 -10.94 -8.23
C LEU A 319 -3.47 -11.13 -6.70
N PRO A 320 -2.82 -10.29 -5.86
CA PRO A 320 -2.72 -10.52 -4.41
C PRO A 320 -4.04 -10.68 -3.63
N THR A 321 -5.16 -10.32 -4.23
CA THR A 321 -6.51 -10.35 -3.64
C THR A 321 -7.48 -11.29 -4.36
N GLU A 322 -7.04 -12.04 -5.39
CA GLU A 322 -7.94 -12.87 -6.21
C GLU A 322 -7.87 -14.37 -5.88
N PRO A 323 -9.02 -15.04 -5.68
CA PRO A 323 -9.05 -16.46 -5.39
C PRO A 323 -8.72 -17.29 -6.65
N ARG A 324 -7.96 -18.38 -6.47
CA ARG A 324 -7.85 -19.45 -7.47
C ARG A 324 -9.25 -20.07 -7.68
N LEU A 325 -9.78 -19.93 -8.89
CA LEU A 325 -10.99 -20.59 -9.37
C LEU A 325 -10.67 -22.04 -9.74
N THR A 326 -11.65 -22.95 -9.62
CA THR A 326 -11.58 -24.26 -10.28
C THR A 326 -12.35 -24.24 -11.60
N VAL A 327 -11.75 -24.83 -12.64
CA VAL A 327 -12.42 -25.25 -13.87
C VAL A 327 -13.29 -26.46 -13.56
N HIS A 328 -14.59 -26.40 -13.83
CA HIS A 328 -15.52 -27.52 -13.64
C HIS A 328 -15.75 -28.30 -14.94
N SER A 329 -15.77 -27.60 -16.08
CA SER A 329 -15.83 -28.21 -17.40
C SER A 329 -15.43 -27.22 -18.49
N THR A 330 -15.04 -27.76 -19.65
CA THR A 330 -14.85 -27.04 -20.91
C THR A 330 -15.73 -27.68 -21.98
N ALA A 331 -16.32 -26.87 -22.84
CA ALA A 331 -17.11 -27.30 -24.00
C ALA A 331 -16.82 -26.37 -25.19
N ALA A 332 -17.35 -26.68 -26.37
CA ALA A 332 -17.11 -25.87 -27.57
C ALA A 332 -17.53 -24.39 -27.35
N GLY A 333 -16.54 -23.50 -27.28
CA GLY A 333 -16.74 -22.07 -27.02
C GLY A 333 -17.19 -21.72 -25.59
N GLN A 334 -17.11 -22.64 -24.61
CA GLN A 334 -17.57 -22.42 -23.24
C GLN A 334 -16.59 -22.96 -22.18
N ILE A 335 -16.53 -22.29 -21.04
CA ILE A 335 -15.83 -22.75 -19.84
C ILE A 335 -16.68 -22.51 -18.59
N THR A 336 -16.80 -23.54 -17.77
CA THR A 336 -17.52 -23.51 -16.49
C THR A 336 -16.51 -23.31 -15.38
N LEU A 337 -16.63 -22.21 -14.64
CA LEU A 337 -15.74 -21.84 -13.55
C LEU A 337 -16.50 -21.85 -12.22
N THR A 338 -15.77 -21.98 -11.12
CA THR A 338 -16.31 -21.79 -9.77
C THR A 338 -16.91 -20.39 -9.63
N ARG A 339 -18.09 -20.26 -9.04
CA ARG A 339 -18.74 -18.97 -8.79
C ARG A 339 -17.95 -18.19 -7.74
N ALA A 340 -17.46 -17.03 -8.15
CA ALA A 340 -16.80 -16.04 -7.31
C ALA A 340 -17.09 -14.64 -7.87
N LEU A 341 -16.71 -13.58 -7.17
CA LEU A 341 -16.79 -12.23 -7.72
C LEU A 341 -15.95 -12.08 -9.00
N ALA A 342 -14.75 -12.70 -9.04
CA ALA A 342 -13.89 -12.69 -10.21
C ALA A 342 -14.55 -13.33 -11.45
N SER A 343 -15.04 -14.57 -11.34
CA SER A 343 -15.65 -15.28 -12.48
C SER A 343 -16.94 -14.67 -13.01
N GLN A 344 -17.58 -13.77 -12.25
CA GLN A 344 -18.80 -13.04 -12.64
C GLN A 344 -18.53 -11.67 -13.29
N ARG A 345 -17.28 -11.17 -13.32
CA ARG A 345 -16.98 -9.84 -13.87
C ARG A 345 -17.38 -9.70 -15.35
N PRO A 346 -18.01 -8.60 -15.77
CA PRO A 346 -18.37 -8.38 -17.18
C PRO A 346 -17.12 -8.13 -18.03
N GLY A 347 -17.17 -8.49 -19.32
CA GLY A 347 -16.08 -8.25 -20.28
C GLY A 347 -15.22 -9.48 -20.60
N THR A 348 -14.06 -9.23 -21.21
CA THR A 348 -13.12 -10.25 -21.71
C THR A 348 -11.83 -10.19 -20.91
N TYR A 349 -11.33 -11.35 -20.49
CA TYR A 349 -10.16 -11.50 -19.63
C TYR A 349 -9.26 -12.63 -20.13
N GLY A 350 -7.96 -12.56 -19.83
CA GLY A 350 -7.13 -13.75 -19.84
C GLY A 350 -7.49 -14.64 -18.65
N ILE A 351 -7.28 -15.94 -18.79
CA ILE A 351 -7.34 -16.91 -17.70
C ILE A 351 -6.03 -17.70 -17.71
N SER A 352 -5.35 -17.71 -16.58
CA SER A 352 -4.06 -18.40 -16.40
C SER A 352 -4.20 -19.54 -15.41
N GLY A 353 -3.60 -20.67 -15.72
CA GLY A 353 -3.41 -21.80 -14.81
C GLY A 353 -1.94 -22.16 -14.66
N ASP A 354 -1.67 -23.27 -13.97
CA ASP A 354 -0.32 -23.82 -13.82
C ASP A 354 0.12 -24.46 -15.17
N GLY A 355 0.65 -23.65 -16.10
CA GLY A 355 1.11 -24.07 -17.43
C GLY A 355 0.10 -23.90 -18.58
N SER A 356 -1.01 -23.19 -18.34
CA SER A 356 -2.04 -22.93 -19.35
C SER A 356 -2.48 -21.47 -19.41
N HIS A 357 -2.89 -21.02 -20.60
CA HIS A 357 -3.48 -19.70 -20.81
C HIS A 357 -4.60 -19.75 -21.85
N ALA A 358 -5.72 -19.12 -21.56
CA ALA A 358 -6.82 -18.91 -22.50
C ALA A 358 -7.41 -17.50 -22.37
N VAL A 359 -8.32 -17.15 -23.28
CA VAL A 359 -9.11 -15.92 -23.22
C VAL A 359 -10.57 -16.28 -23.02
N VAL A 360 -11.19 -15.67 -22.02
CA VAL A 360 -12.60 -15.86 -21.67
C VAL A 360 -13.37 -14.57 -21.87
N GLY A 361 -14.44 -14.63 -22.66
CA GLY A 361 -15.35 -13.54 -22.93
C GLY A 361 -16.41 -13.38 -21.84
N PRO A 362 -17.59 -12.82 -22.18
CA PRO A 362 -18.64 -12.53 -21.20
C PRO A 362 -19.26 -13.80 -20.56
N VAL A 363 -19.94 -13.58 -19.43
CA VAL A 363 -20.78 -14.60 -18.76
C VAL A 363 -21.96 -14.95 -19.65
N LEU A 364 -22.21 -16.26 -19.84
CA LEU A 364 -23.30 -16.77 -20.66
C LEU A 364 -24.51 -17.08 -19.77
N ALA A 365 -25.32 -16.06 -19.48
CA ALA A 365 -26.46 -16.15 -18.55
C ALA A 365 -27.54 -17.19 -18.95
N ALA A 366 -27.60 -17.57 -20.22
CA ALA A 366 -28.53 -18.60 -20.74
C ALA A 366 -27.93 -20.02 -20.77
N ALA A 367 -26.66 -20.21 -20.41
CA ALA A 367 -26.03 -21.53 -20.40
C ALA A 367 -26.42 -22.30 -19.11
N PRO A 368 -26.87 -23.57 -19.21
CA PRO A 368 -27.20 -24.37 -18.03
C PRO A 368 -25.99 -24.57 -17.12
N HIS A 369 -26.12 -24.25 -15.83
CA HIS A 369 -25.07 -24.40 -14.83
C HIS A 369 -25.63 -24.60 -13.41
N SER A 370 -24.80 -25.06 -12.47
CA SER A 370 -25.19 -25.18 -11.05
C SER A 370 -25.15 -23.82 -10.34
N ALA A 371 -25.69 -23.74 -9.12
CA ALA A 371 -25.62 -22.51 -8.32
C ALA A 371 -24.16 -22.09 -8.03
N ASP A 372 -23.27 -23.07 -7.82
CA ASP A 372 -21.86 -22.84 -7.45
C ASP A 372 -20.93 -22.62 -8.66
N THR A 373 -21.48 -22.56 -9.88
CA THR A 373 -20.70 -22.37 -11.11
C THR A 373 -21.18 -21.19 -11.94
N VAL A 374 -20.29 -20.70 -12.81
CA VAL A 374 -20.52 -19.62 -13.79
C VAL A 374 -19.95 -20.06 -15.12
N VAL A 375 -20.77 -20.04 -16.17
CA VAL A 375 -20.31 -20.33 -17.54
C VAL A 375 -19.92 -19.04 -18.23
N ARG A 376 -18.74 -19.03 -18.85
CA ARG A 376 -18.26 -17.95 -19.70
C ARG A 376 -18.01 -18.45 -21.11
N ARG A 377 -18.03 -17.53 -22.08
CA ARG A 377 -17.53 -17.79 -23.42
C ARG A 377 -16.03 -18.09 -23.35
N LEU A 378 -15.58 -19.19 -23.93
CA LEU A 378 -14.16 -19.49 -24.13
C LEU A 378 -13.80 -19.05 -25.55
N GLU A 379 -13.09 -17.93 -25.69
CA GLU A 379 -12.81 -17.33 -27.00
C GLU A 379 -11.68 -18.08 -27.72
N ARG A 380 -10.59 -18.36 -27.00
CA ARG A 380 -9.45 -19.15 -27.50
C ARG A 380 -8.60 -19.70 -26.36
N VAL A 381 -8.06 -20.90 -26.51
CA VAL A 381 -6.90 -21.36 -25.72
C VAL A 381 -5.62 -20.89 -26.43
N THR A 382 -4.67 -20.35 -25.68
CA THR A 382 -3.42 -19.79 -26.22
C THR A 382 -2.27 -20.79 -26.12
N HIS A 383 -2.16 -21.48 -24.97
CA HIS A 383 -1.29 -22.63 -24.78
C HIS A 383 -1.79 -23.48 -23.59
N GLY A 384 -1.31 -24.73 -23.51
CA GLY A 384 -1.73 -25.69 -22.49
C GLY A 384 -3.16 -26.22 -22.70
N THR A 385 -3.64 -27.00 -21.74
CA THR A 385 -5.02 -27.50 -21.67
C THR A 385 -5.76 -26.87 -20.48
N LEU A 386 -7.08 -27.03 -20.45
CA LEU A 386 -7.95 -26.61 -19.34
C LEU A 386 -8.91 -27.75 -19.03
N GLU A 387 -8.59 -28.49 -17.96
CA GLU A 387 -9.24 -29.73 -17.56
C GLU A 387 -10.08 -29.56 -16.28
N PRO A 388 -11.13 -30.38 -16.08
CA PRO A 388 -11.91 -30.37 -14.84
C PRO A 388 -11.03 -30.60 -13.61
N GLY A 389 -11.05 -29.65 -12.68
CA GLY A 389 -10.22 -29.63 -11.47
C GLY A 389 -9.17 -28.52 -11.47
N ASP A 390 -8.72 -28.07 -12.65
CA ASP A 390 -7.62 -27.12 -12.81
C ASP A 390 -7.82 -25.84 -11.99
N LYS A 391 -6.71 -25.39 -11.37
CA LYS A 391 -6.66 -24.15 -10.59
C LYS A 391 -6.19 -23.00 -11.47
N VAL A 392 -7.10 -22.06 -11.69
CA VAL A 392 -6.92 -20.94 -12.60
C VAL A 392 -7.30 -19.62 -11.94
N TRP A 393 -6.87 -18.49 -12.50
CA TRP A 393 -7.25 -17.15 -12.07
C TRP A 393 -7.41 -16.24 -13.28
N LEU A 394 -8.21 -15.17 -13.13
CA LEU A 394 -8.34 -14.17 -14.18
C LEU A 394 -7.12 -13.24 -14.19
N THR A 395 -6.78 -12.75 -15.37
CA THR A 395 -5.72 -11.78 -15.60
C THR A 395 -6.16 -10.75 -16.65
N PRO A 396 -5.74 -9.48 -16.55
CA PRO A 396 -5.95 -8.51 -17.63
C PRO A 396 -5.20 -8.88 -18.92
N ASN A 397 -4.20 -9.77 -18.84
CA ASN A 397 -3.36 -10.16 -19.98
C ASN A 397 -4.09 -11.09 -20.95
N VAL A 398 -4.93 -10.55 -21.83
CA VAL A 398 -5.56 -11.31 -22.94
C VAL A 398 -4.54 -11.75 -24.01
N HIS A 399 -3.42 -11.05 -24.12
CA HIS A 399 -2.30 -11.36 -25.01
C HIS A 399 -1.06 -11.70 -24.17
N ILE A 400 -0.30 -12.69 -24.63
CA ILE A 400 0.92 -13.19 -23.97
C ILE A 400 1.98 -13.47 -25.04
N GLY A 401 3.26 -13.25 -24.69
CA GLY A 401 4.37 -13.24 -25.65
C GLY A 401 4.76 -11.83 -26.08
N ASN A 402 5.46 -11.72 -27.20
CA ASN A 402 5.82 -10.45 -27.87
C ASN A 402 4.79 -10.12 -28.99
N PRO A 403 4.79 -8.92 -29.60
CA PRO A 403 3.79 -8.53 -30.61
C PRO A 403 3.65 -9.53 -31.78
N SER A 404 4.75 -10.16 -32.21
CA SER A 404 4.72 -11.20 -33.25
C SER A 404 4.01 -12.47 -32.78
N SER A 405 4.43 -13.06 -31.65
CA SER A 405 3.82 -14.30 -31.13
C SER A 405 2.40 -14.11 -30.57
N ALA A 406 2.04 -12.90 -30.14
CA ALA A 406 0.76 -12.61 -29.50
C ALA A 406 -0.33 -12.06 -30.44
N LEU A 407 0.07 -11.43 -31.55
CA LEU A 407 -0.80 -10.70 -32.47
C LEU A 407 -0.41 -10.83 -33.96
N GLY A 408 0.69 -11.51 -34.30
CA GLY A 408 1.20 -11.58 -35.67
C GLY A 408 1.83 -10.28 -36.16
N LEU A 409 2.14 -9.34 -35.27
CA LEU A 409 2.67 -8.03 -35.62
C LEU A 409 4.18 -8.07 -35.80
N GLU A 410 4.67 -7.45 -36.88
CA GLU A 410 6.09 -7.12 -36.99
C GLU A 410 6.49 -6.17 -35.86
N HIS A 411 7.62 -6.44 -35.24
CA HIS A 411 8.23 -5.59 -34.23
C HIS A 411 9.75 -5.72 -34.34
N ALA A 412 10.43 -4.64 -34.00
CA ALA A 412 11.87 -4.64 -33.75
C ALA A 412 12.08 -4.21 -32.31
N ASP A 413 12.88 -4.96 -31.56
CA ASP A 413 13.41 -4.49 -30.30
C ASP A 413 14.50 -3.45 -30.61
N VAL A 414 14.35 -2.23 -30.09
CA VAL A 414 15.28 -1.11 -30.34
C VAL A 414 15.91 -0.68 -29.02
N ASP A 415 17.21 -0.90 -28.89
CA ASP A 415 18.01 -0.36 -27.79
C ASP A 415 18.22 1.15 -27.97
N ILE A 416 17.48 1.95 -27.20
CA ILE A 416 17.65 3.40 -27.18
C ILE A 416 18.58 3.78 -26.02
N PRO A 417 19.78 4.34 -26.27
CA PRO A 417 20.73 4.68 -25.22
C PRO A 417 20.25 5.87 -24.40
N GLY A 418 20.02 5.66 -23.10
CA GLY A 418 19.83 6.71 -22.10
C GLY A 418 21.07 6.93 -21.25
N GLU A 419 21.14 8.06 -20.54
CA GLU A 419 22.29 8.44 -19.69
C GLU A 419 22.56 7.46 -18.52
N LEU A 420 21.63 6.54 -18.23
CA LEU A 420 21.73 5.49 -17.21
C LEU A 420 21.68 4.06 -17.79
N GLY A 421 21.89 3.92 -19.10
CA GLY A 421 21.73 2.67 -19.87
C GLY A 421 20.43 2.64 -20.70
N PRO A 422 20.06 1.49 -21.28
CA PRO A 422 18.87 1.37 -22.12
C PRO A 422 17.60 1.73 -21.33
N CYS A 423 16.79 2.63 -21.90
CA CYS A 423 15.58 3.14 -21.27
C CYS A 423 14.37 2.20 -21.49
N PRO A 424 13.46 2.06 -20.51
CA PRO A 424 12.26 1.25 -20.67
C PRO A 424 11.29 1.88 -21.70
N PRO A 425 10.55 1.05 -22.47
CA PRO A 425 9.81 1.49 -23.67
C PRO A 425 8.67 2.48 -23.42
N GLY A 426 8.18 2.60 -22.17
CA GLY A 426 7.14 3.57 -21.80
C GLY A 426 7.62 5.04 -21.71
N SER A 427 8.90 5.31 -22.00
CA SER A 427 9.51 6.64 -21.83
C SER A 427 9.37 7.56 -23.06
N TYR A 428 8.73 7.11 -24.14
CA TYR A 428 8.72 7.82 -25.43
C TYR A 428 7.30 8.26 -25.83
N PRO A 429 7.09 9.54 -26.23
CA PRO A 429 5.86 9.93 -26.90
C PRO A 429 5.81 9.28 -28.30
N ALA A 430 4.60 8.88 -28.73
CA ALA A 430 4.36 8.05 -29.92
C ALA A 430 4.51 8.80 -31.27
N SER A 431 5.48 9.70 -31.40
CA SER A 431 5.63 10.60 -32.57
C SER A 431 7.08 10.79 -33.03
N ALA A 432 7.94 9.80 -32.81
CA ALA A 432 9.30 9.77 -33.34
C ALA A 432 9.44 8.62 -34.35
N THR A 433 9.01 8.84 -35.59
CA THR A 433 9.31 7.95 -36.72
C THR A 433 10.78 8.11 -37.09
N PRO A 434 11.61 7.05 -37.07
CA PRO A 434 12.94 7.10 -37.67
C PRO A 434 12.80 7.10 -39.20
N GLY A 435 13.68 7.85 -39.87
CA GLY A 435 13.87 7.80 -41.33
C GLY A 435 15.10 7.00 -41.73
#